data_AF-A0A5S3QPP4-F1
#
_entry.id   AF-A0A5S3QPP4-F1
#
_cell.length_a   1.000
_cell.length_b   1.000
_cell.length_c   1.000
_cell.angle_alpha   90.00
_cell.angle_beta   90.00
_cell.angle_gamma   90.00
#
_symmetry.space_group_name_H-M   'P 1'
#
loop_
_entity.id
_entity.type
_entity.pdbx_description
1 polymer ?
#
loop_
_entity_poly.entity_id
_entity_poly.type
_entity_poly.pdbx_seq_one_letter_code
_entity_poly.pdbx_strand_id
1 'polypeptide(L)'
;MSENKKQEIQQVMKDSFDYEGLLENPPYPQDHKQLRKLTDNQKRFAVLIASKPFHKMTQGQMAELVGISQVTASKYAHDPRIVEYAELVADKQLKKFTSTVYKELQDIIVNSKSEKNKIDAMKLFFQITGKLEESKNITHKIEQQDAPETQRERERRIVEMEKELLDLDVETDD
;
A
#
# COMPACT_ATOMS: atom_id res chain seq x y z
N MET A 1 16.65 11.66 13.90
CA MET A 1 15.61 11.16 14.83
C MET A 1 16.31 10.27 15.84
N SER A 2 16.21 10.53 17.15
CA SER A 2 16.94 9.76 18.18
C SER A 2 16.35 8.36 18.38
N GLU A 3 17.19 7.39 18.79
CA GLU A 3 16.80 6.01 19.10
C GLU A 3 15.58 5.94 20.05
N ASN A 4 15.56 6.81 21.07
CA ASN A 4 14.48 6.89 22.05
C ASN A 4 13.12 7.22 21.43
N LYS A 5 13.08 8.15 20.46
CA LYS A 5 11.81 8.49 19.77
C LYS A 5 11.28 7.33 18.93
N LYS A 6 12.16 6.50 18.35
CA LYS A 6 11.74 5.31 17.61
C LYS A 6 11.14 4.25 18.54
N GLN A 7 11.73 4.06 19.72
CA GLN A 7 11.22 3.13 20.72
C GLN A 7 9.88 3.60 21.29
N GLU A 8 9.72 4.89 21.55
CA GLU A 8 8.47 5.50 22.02
C GLU A 8 7.34 5.33 20.98
N ILE A 9 7.63 5.56 19.69
CA ILE A 9 6.67 5.30 18.60
C ILE A 9 6.33 3.81 18.51
N GLN A 10 7.30 2.91 18.63
CA GLN A 10 7.03 1.47 18.63
C GLN A 10 6.17 1.03 19.82
N GLN A 11 6.40 1.62 21.00
CA GLN A 11 5.61 1.33 22.19
C GLN A 11 4.18 1.84 22.03
N VAL A 12 3.98 3.09 21.58
CA VAL A 12 2.64 3.64 21.29
C VAL A 12 1.93 2.80 20.22
N MET A 13 2.63 2.39 19.16
CA MET A 13 2.07 1.51 18.14
C MET A 13 1.66 0.14 18.71
N LYS A 14 2.46 -0.43 19.62
CA LYS A 14 2.15 -1.69 20.31
C LYS A 14 0.94 -1.53 21.25
N ASP A 15 0.88 -0.45 22.02
CA ASP A 15 -0.22 -0.18 22.96
C ASP A 15 -1.52 0.14 22.23
N SER A 16 -1.44 0.75 21.04
CA SER A 16 -2.60 0.99 20.18
C SER A 16 -3.06 -0.24 19.39
N PHE A 17 -2.21 -1.28 19.30
CA PHE A 17 -2.55 -2.55 18.67
C PHE A 17 -2.87 -3.61 19.73
N ASP A 18 -4.15 -3.68 20.10
CA ASP A 18 -4.68 -4.70 21.02
C ASP A 18 -4.76 -6.08 20.34
N TYR A 19 -3.61 -6.71 20.10
CA TYR A 19 -3.58 -8.07 19.53
C TYR A 19 -4.12 -9.10 20.53
N GLU A 20 -3.96 -8.88 21.83
CA GLU A 20 -4.41 -9.82 22.87
C GLU A 20 -5.95 -9.89 22.92
N GLY A 21 -6.63 -8.74 22.95
CA GLY A 21 -8.08 -8.68 22.85
C GLY A 21 -8.63 -9.24 21.53
N LEU A 22 -7.88 -9.13 20.42
CA LEU A 22 -8.24 -9.76 19.15
C LEU A 22 -8.00 -11.27 19.12
N LEU A 23 -7.05 -11.79 19.90
CA LEU A 23 -6.82 -13.23 20.03
C LEU A 23 -7.93 -13.89 20.86
N GLU A 24 -8.42 -13.18 21.87
CA GLU A 24 -9.58 -13.60 22.66
C GLU A 24 -10.88 -13.48 21.86
N ASN A 25 -11.08 -12.36 21.16
CA ASN A 25 -12.29 -12.06 20.38
C ASN A 25 -11.95 -11.63 18.94
N PRO A 26 -11.61 -12.58 18.05
CA PRO A 26 -11.25 -12.27 16.69
C PRO A 26 -12.44 -11.69 15.92
N PRO A 27 -12.23 -10.65 15.09
CA PRO A 27 -13.32 -9.90 14.49
C PRO A 27 -14.13 -10.78 13.55
N TYR A 28 -15.45 -10.81 13.74
CA TYR A 28 -16.31 -11.63 12.91
C TYR A 28 -16.40 -11.07 11.47
N PRO A 29 -16.14 -11.87 10.41
CA PRO A 29 -16.25 -11.42 9.04
C PRO A 29 -17.72 -11.47 8.61
N GLN A 30 -18.39 -10.31 8.67
CA GLN A 30 -19.81 -10.19 8.34
C GLN A 30 -20.06 -10.49 6.85
N ASP A 31 -19.18 -10.01 5.97
CA ASP A 31 -19.43 -10.00 4.52
C ASP A 31 -18.83 -11.20 3.77
N HIS A 32 -17.92 -11.96 4.41
CA HIS A 32 -17.18 -13.05 3.75
C HIS A 32 -17.60 -14.42 4.29
N LYS A 33 -18.55 -15.08 3.61
CA LYS A 33 -19.07 -16.41 4.01
C LYS A 33 -17.96 -17.48 4.11
N GLN A 34 -16.95 -17.44 3.25
CA GLN A 34 -15.83 -18.39 3.31
C GLN A 34 -14.96 -18.22 4.56
N LEU A 35 -14.80 -16.99 5.06
CA LEU A 35 -13.95 -16.70 6.22
C LEU A 35 -14.59 -17.15 7.54
N ARG A 36 -15.92 -17.28 7.58
CA ARG A 36 -16.64 -17.84 8.74
C ARG A 36 -16.29 -19.31 9.01
N LYS A 37 -15.83 -20.02 7.97
CA LYS A 37 -15.45 -21.44 8.07
C LYS A 37 -14.04 -21.65 8.63
N LEU A 38 -13.28 -20.58 8.87
CA LEU A 38 -11.97 -20.68 9.53
C LEU A 38 -12.14 -21.18 10.97
N THR A 39 -11.26 -22.09 11.38
CA THR A 39 -11.19 -22.55 12.77
C THR A 39 -10.64 -21.44 13.66
N ASP A 40 -10.83 -21.56 14.96
CA ASP A 40 -10.37 -20.52 15.90
C ASP A 40 -8.85 -20.38 15.91
N ASN A 41 -8.10 -21.49 15.75
CA ASN A 41 -6.65 -21.44 15.60
C ASN A 41 -6.22 -20.73 14.30
N GLN A 42 -6.96 -20.90 13.20
CA GLN A 42 -6.69 -20.19 11.94
C GLN A 42 -6.95 -18.68 12.09
N LYS A 43 -8.06 -18.30 12.75
CA LYS A 43 -8.37 -16.90 13.03
C LYS A 43 -7.32 -16.26 13.94
N ARG A 44 -6.92 -16.94 15.02
CA ARG A 44 -5.86 -16.47 15.93
C ARG A 44 -4.53 -16.30 15.21
N PHE A 45 -4.14 -17.27 14.39
CA PHE A 45 -2.92 -17.16 13.60
C PHE A 45 -2.98 -16.02 12.58
N ALA A 46 -4.12 -15.81 11.92
CA ALA A 46 -4.32 -14.68 11.03
C ALA A 46 -4.25 -13.31 11.74
N VAL A 47 -4.76 -13.22 12.97
CA VAL A 47 -4.59 -12.03 13.82
C VAL A 47 -3.11 -11.75 14.06
N LEU A 48 -2.31 -12.79 14.38
CA LEU A 48 -0.86 -12.65 14.56
C LEU A 48 -0.14 -12.23 13.26
N ILE A 49 -0.59 -12.74 12.11
CA ILE A 49 -0.06 -12.28 10.82
C ILE A 49 -0.35 -10.79 10.62
N ALA A 50 -1.60 -10.36 10.88
CA ALA A 50 -2.02 -8.97 10.74
C ALA A 50 -1.23 -8.04 11.68
N SER A 51 -0.83 -8.53 12.85
CA SER A 51 -0.08 -7.77 13.85
C SER A 51 1.44 -7.80 13.67
N LYS A 52 1.95 -8.52 12.66
CA LYS A 52 3.38 -8.61 12.36
C LYS A 52 4.10 -7.27 12.17
N PRO A 53 3.49 -6.19 11.62
CA PRO A 53 4.16 -4.88 11.59
C PRO A 53 4.47 -4.32 12.99
N PHE A 54 3.71 -4.73 14.00
CA PHE A 54 3.78 -4.21 15.37
C PHE A 54 4.61 -5.10 16.29
N HIS A 55 4.73 -6.39 15.98
CA HIS A 55 5.55 -7.33 16.72
C HIS A 55 6.61 -8.00 15.83
N LYS A 56 7.84 -8.15 16.32
CA LYS A 56 8.93 -8.81 15.58
C LYS A 56 8.90 -10.35 15.70
N MET A 57 7.72 -10.94 15.93
CA MET A 57 7.58 -12.38 16.09
C MET A 57 7.89 -13.13 14.79
N THR A 58 8.66 -14.20 14.93
CA THR A 58 8.88 -15.17 13.87
C THR A 58 7.67 -16.07 13.72
N GLN A 59 7.56 -16.75 12.57
CA GLN A 59 6.48 -17.70 12.33
C GLN A 59 6.48 -18.87 13.32
N GLY A 60 7.65 -19.29 13.79
CA GLY A 60 7.78 -20.31 14.83
C GLY A 60 7.19 -19.84 16.17
N GLN A 61 7.46 -18.60 16.56
CA GLN A 61 6.90 -18.00 17.78
C GLN A 61 5.38 -17.81 17.68
N MET A 62 4.87 -17.41 16.51
CA MET A 62 3.42 -17.34 16.28
C MET A 62 2.77 -18.73 16.36
N ALA A 63 3.43 -19.77 15.85
CA ALA A 63 2.95 -21.14 15.92
C ALA A 63 2.83 -21.63 17.37
N GLU A 64 3.86 -21.36 18.18
CA GLU A 64 3.89 -21.69 19.61
C GLU A 64 2.77 -20.99 20.38
N LEU A 65 2.57 -19.69 20.14
CA LEU A 65 1.55 -18.90 20.82
C LEU A 65 0.12 -19.36 20.51
N VAL A 66 -0.12 -19.85 19.28
CA VAL A 66 -1.42 -20.41 18.89
C VAL A 66 -1.56 -21.89 19.30
N GLY A 67 -0.47 -22.56 19.67
CA GLY A 67 -0.47 -23.98 20.01
C GLY A 67 -0.54 -24.91 18.78
N ILE A 68 0.09 -24.53 17.66
CA ILE A 68 0.15 -25.33 16.43
C ILE A 68 1.59 -25.67 16.05
N SER A 69 1.76 -26.73 15.24
CA SER A 69 3.09 -27.07 14.72
C SER A 69 3.61 -26.00 13.74
N GLN A 70 4.93 -25.86 13.64
CA GLN A 70 5.56 -24.97 12.66
C GLN A 70 5.17 -25.32 11.22
N VAL A 71 5.00 -26.60 10.91
CA VAL A 71 4.53 -27.06 9.58
C VAL A 71 3.11 -26.57 9.31
N THR A 72 2.22 -26.64 10.31
CA THR A 72 0.86 -26.11 10.20
C THR A 72 0.86 -24.59 10.02
N ALA A 73 1.68 -23.87 10.79
CA ALA A 73 1.84 -22.43 10.65
C ALA A 73 2.36 -22.04 9.26
N SER A 74 3.30 -22.83 8.70
CA SER A 74 3.77 -22.67 7.32
C SER A 74 2.64 -22.78 6.31
N LYS A 75 1.80 -23.82 6.42
CA LYS A 75 0.61 -23.96 5.57
C LYS A 75 -0.37 -22.80 5.75
N TYR A 76 -0.60 -22.37 6.98
CA TYR A 76 -1.54 -21.28 7.27
C TYR A 76 -1.10 -19.95 6.69
N ALA A 77 0.20 -19.64 6.71
CA ALA A 77 0.72 -18.40 6.15
C ALA A 77 0.56 -18.29 4.62
N HIS A 78 0.32 -19.42 3.94
CA HIS A 78 0.10 -19.48 2.50
C HIS A 78 -1.35 -19.83 2.13
N ASP A 79 -2.26 -20.04 3.10
CA ASP A 79 -3.68 -20.28 2.81
C ASP A 79 -4.37 -18.95 2.47
N PRO A 80 -4.90 -18.78 1.24
CA PRO A 80 -5.50 -17.51 0.82
C PRO A 80 -6.61 -17.02 1.73
N ARG A 81 -7.38 -17.92 2.36
CA ARG A 81 -8.48 -17.53 3.26
C ARG A 81 -7.96 -16.94 4.56
N ILE A 82 -6.83 -17.45 5.06
CA ILE A 82 -6.20 -16.95 6.28
C ILE A 82 -5.54 -15.60 6.00
N VAL A 83 -4.93 -15.43 4.83
CA VAL A 83 -4.37 -14.15 4.38
C VAL A 83 -5.48 -13.11 4.21
N GLU A 84 -6.57 -13.43 3.51
CA GLU A 84 -7.73 -12.54 3.34
C GLU A 84 -8.32 -12.13 4.70
N TYR A 85 -8.39 -13.06 5.66
CA TYR A 85 -8.84 -12.73 7.01
C TYR A 85 -7.84 -11.84 7.76
N ALA A 86 -6.54 -12.06 7.60
CA ALA A 86 -5.50 -11.22 8.19
C ALA A 86 -5.56 -9.78 7.64
N GLU A 87 -5.78 -9.61 6.34
CA GLU A 87 -5.97 -8.29 5.71
C GLU A 87 -7.21 -7.58 6.28
N LEU A 88 -8.33 -8.29 6.40
CA LEU A 88 -9.54 -7.73 7.01
C LEU A 88 -9.33 -7.30 8.47
N VAL A 89 -8.54 -8.05 9.23
CA VAL A 89 -8.14 -7.67 10.60
C VAL A 89 -7.25 -6.42 10.55
N ALA A 90 -6.26 -6.39 9.66
CA ALA A 90 -5.34 -5.27 9.49
C ALA A 90 -6.07 -3.98 9.11
N ASP A 91 -7.03 -4.02 8.19
CA ASP A 91 -7.84 -2.87 7.78
C ASP A 91 -8.68 -2.31 8.93
N LYS A 92 -9.32 -3.19 9.70
CA LYS A 92 -10.08 -2.78 10.90
C LYS A 92 -9.18 -2.11 11.92
N GLN A 93 -7.96 -2.62 12.10
CA GLN A 93 -6.99 -2.05 13.02
C GLN A 93 -6.42 -0.73 12.52
N LEU A 94 -6.10 -0.64 11.23
CA LEU A 94 -5.64 0.60 10.61
C LEU A 94 -6.68 1.71 10.77
N LYS A 95 -7.97 1.39 10.58
CA LYS A 95 -9.07 2.33 10.79
C LYS A 95 -9.14 2.84 12.23
N LYS A 96 -8.96 1.96 13.22
CA LYS A 96 -8.87 2.37 14.63
C LYS A 96 -7.63 3.25 14.87
N PHE A 97 -6.48 2.83 14.38
CA PHE A 97 -5.22 3.55 14.50
C PHE A 97 -5.30 4.96 13.88
N THR A 98 -6.01 5.12 12.76
CA THR A 98 -6.19 6.43 12.12
C THR A 98 -6.85 7.43 13.07
N SER A 99 -7.83 6.99 13.88
CA SER A 99 -8.46 7.87 14.88
C SER A 99 -7.47 8.34 15.96
N THR A 100 -6.59 7.44 16.41
CA THR A 100 -5.50 7.78 17.35
C THR A 100 -4.53 8.77 16.71
N VAL A 101 -4.11 8.53 15.46
CA VAL A 101 -3.21 9.43 14.73
C VAL A 101 -3.82 10.84 14.59
N TYR A 102 -5.12 10.95 14.28
CA TYR A 102 -5.78 12.26 14.22
C TYR A 102 -5.76 12.98 15.56
N LYS A 103 -5.99 12.26 16.67
CA LYS A 103 -5.94 12.83 18.00
C LYS A 103 -4.55 13.34 18.34
N GLU A 104 -3.51 12.55 18.07
CA GLU A 104 -2.11 12.96 18.27
C GLU A 104 -1.75 14.19 17.41
N LEU A 105 -2.20 14.23 16.16
CA LEU A 105 -2.02 15.42 15.30
C LEU A 105 -2.72 16.65 15.89
N GLN A 106 -3.96 16.51 16.37
CA GLN A 106 -4.68 17.60 17.04
C GLN A 106 -3.94 18.08 18.30
N ASP A 107 -3.45 17.17 19.13
CA ASP A 107 -2.69 17.51 20.34
C ASP A 107 -1.39 18.24 20.01
N ILE A 108 -0.68 17.85 18.94
CA ILE A 108 0.51 18.59 18.47
C ILE A 108 0.12 19.99 18.00
N ILE A 109 -0.96 20.14 17.24
CA ILE A 109 -1.44 21.43 16.74
C ILE A 109 -1.75 22.40 17.89
N VAL A 110 -2.44 21.91 18.93
CA VAL A 110 -2.86 22.74 20.07
C VAL A 110 -1.69 22.99 21.03
N ASN A 111 -1.02 21.92 21.46
CA ASN A 111 -0.15 21.94 22.64
C ASN A 111 1.35 22.03 22.33
N SER A 112 1.80 21.85 21.08
CA SER A 112 3.23 21.94 20.75
C SER A 112 3.80 23.32 21.10
N LYS A 113 4.99 23.37 21.70
CA LYS A 113 5.72 24.63 21.92
C LYS A 113 6.45 25.13 20.67
N SER A 114 6.70 24.23 19.71
CA SER A 114 7.37 24.55 18.45
C SER A 114 6.34 24.90 17.39
N GLU A 115 6.40 26.13 16.89
CA GLU A 115 5.57 26.62 15.78
C GLU A 115 5.77 25.81 14.50
N LYS A 116 7.02 25.41 14.22
CA LYS A 116 7.35 24.51 13.10
C LYS A 116 6.57 23.19 13.20
N ASN A 117 6.59 22.54 14.36
CA ASN A 117 5.85 21.28 14.54
C ASN A 117 4.33 21.48 14.43
N LYS A 118 3.79 22.63 14.86
CA LYS A 118 2.36 22.94 14.67
C LYS A 118 2.02 23.05 13.18
N ILE A 119 2.82 23.81 12.42
CA ILE A 119 2.62 24.02 10.99
C ILE A 119 2.73 22.69 10.24
N ASP A 120 3.74 21.87 10.54
CA ASP A 120 3.93 20.57 9.90
C ASP A 120 2.76 19.62 10.22
N ALA A 121 2.28 19.60 11.47
CA ALA A 121 1.11 18.81 11.86
C ALA A 121 -0.19 19.30 11.18
N MET A 122 -0.39 20.63 11.06
CA MET A 122 -1.52 21.21 10.32
C MET A 122 -1.46 20.82 8.84
N LYS A 123 -0.28 20.89 8.20
CA LYS A 123 -0.10 20.48 6.80
C LYS A 123 -0.49 19.03 6.60
N LEU A 124 0.03 18.12 7.43
CA LEU A 124 -0.30 16.70 7.38
C LEU A 124 -1.81 16.47 7.58
N PHE A 125 -2.40 17.13 8.58
CA PHE A 125 -3.84 17.03 8.85
C PHE A 125 -4.66 17.45 7.62
N PHE A 126 -4.35 18.61 7.02
CA PHE A 126 -5.08 19.10 5.86
C PHE A 126 -4.87 18.27 4.59
N GLN A 127 -3.66 17.76 4.36
CA GLN A 127 -3.37 16.82 3.27
C GLN A 127 -4.20 15.54 3.41
N ILE A 128 -4.25 14.96 4.61
CA ILE A 128 -5.05 13.76 4.88
C ILE A 128 -6.55 14.04 4.66
N THR A 129 -7.05 15.24 5.01
CA THR A 129 -8.45 15.61 4.75
C THR A 129 -8.77 16.00 3.30
N GLY A 130 -7.79 15.97 2.40
CA GLY A 130 -7.96 16.40 1.00
C GLY A 130 -8.16 17.91 0.82
N LYS A 131 -7.88 18.72 1.85
CA LYS A 131 -8.00 20.20 1.81
C LYS A 131 -6.74 20.90 1.31
N LEU A 132 -5.64 20.16 1.23
CA LEU A 132 -4.37 20.60 0.69
C LEU A 132 -3.96 19.57 -0.36
N GLU A 133 -4.21 19.88 -1.62
CA GLU A 133 -3.63 19.12 -2.73
C GLU A 133 -2.20 19.64 -2.95
N GLU A 134 -1.22 18.74 -2.96
CA GLU A 134 0.10 19.09 -3.49
C GLU A 134 -0.07 19.40 -4.97
N SER A 135 0.03 20.68 -5.33
CA SER A 135 0.09 21.09 -6.73
C SER A 135 1.32 20.45 -7.37
N LYS A 136 1.13 19.30 -8.02
CA LYS A 136 2.13 18.77 -8.94
C LYS A 136 2.16 19.72 -10.14
N ASN A 137 3.05 20.71 -10.08
CA ASN A 137 3.49 21.40 -11.28
C ASN A 137 4.30 20.38 -12.10
N ILE A 138 3.59 19.56 -12.88
CA ILE A 138 4.18 18.75 -13.93
C ILE A 138 4.47 19.73 -15.06
N THR A 139 5.61 20.42 -14.96
CA THR A 139 6.20 21.11 -16.09
C THR A 139 6.69 20.04 -17.05
N HIS A 140 5.79 19.54 -17.91
CA HIS A 140 6.21 18.80 -19.10
C HIS A 140 6.97 19.81 -19.98
N LYS A 141 8.29 19.90 -19.79
CA LYS A 141 9.17 20.26 -20.89
C LYS A 141 9.07 19.09 -21.86
N ILE A 142 8.17 19.22 -22.83
CA ILE A 142 8.24 18.44 -24.06
C ILE A 142 9.53 18.92 -24.71
N GLU A 143 10.63 18.21 -24.47
CA GLU A 143 11.78 18.29 -25.37
C GLU A 143 11.26 17.77 -26.71
N GLN A 144 10.93 18.71 -27.61
CA GLN A 144 10.79 18.43 -29.03
C GLN A 144 12.17 18.00 -29.54
N GLN A 145 12.49 16.71 -29.35
CA GLN A 145 13.44 16.02 -30.20
C GLN A 145 12.65 15.44 -31.36
N ASP A 146 12.43 16.27 -32.37
CA ASP A 146 12.33 15.84 -33.77
C ASP A 146 12.74 17.05 -34.60
N ALA A 147 13.91 16.96 -35.24
CA ALA A 147 14.29 17.93 -36.25
C ALA A 147 13.19 17.95 -37.32
N PRO A 148 12.75 19.11 -37.81
CA PRO A 148 11.73 19.15 -38.85
C PRO A 148 12.31 18.51 -40.11
N GLU A 149 11.87 17.29 -40.42
CA GLU A 149 12.09 16.65 -41.73
C GLU A 149 11.72 17.69 -42.79
N THR A 150 12.68 18.06 -43.62
CA THR A 150 12.46 19.14 -44.56
C THR A 150 11.42 18.68 -45.58
N GLN A 151 10.56 19.58 -46.04
CA GLN A 151 9.47 19.25 -46.97
C GLN A 151 9.96 18.48 -48.22
N ARG A 152 11.21 18.71 -48.62
CA ARG A 152 11.91 17.97 -49.69
C ARG A 152 12.20 16.50 -49.38
N GLU A 153 12.51 16.14 -48.14
CA GLU A 153 12.70 14.73 -47.73
C GLU A 153 11.38 13.98 -47.73
N ARG A 154 10.32 14.66 -47.28
CA ARG A 154 8.96 14.11 -47.29
C ARG A 154 8.47 13.83 -48.72
N GLU A 155 8.72 14.76 -49.65
CA GLU A 155 8.39 14.58 -51.07
C GLU A 155 9.21 13.45 -51.72
N ARG A 156 10.49 13.29 -51.37
CA ARG A 156 11.30 12.17 -51.88
C ARG A 156 10.77 10.81 -51.45
N ARG A 157 10.36 10.66 -50.18
CA ARG A 157 9.77 9.42 -49.67
C ARG A 157 8.45 9.09 -50.36
N ILE A 158 7.62 10.08 -50.65
CA ILE A 158 6.35 9.86 -51.37
C ILE A 158 6.63 9.35 -52.78
N VAL A 159 7.58 9.97 -53.51
CA VAL A 159 7.95 9.53 -54.86
C VAL A 159 8.57 8.12 -54.86
N GLU A 160 9.38 7.79 -53.85
CA GLU A 160 9.98 6.45 -53.72
C GLU A 160 8.92 5.37 -53.46
N MET A 161 7.95 5.64 -52.57
CA MET A 161 6.83 4.73 -52.32
C MET A 161 5.89 4.61 -53.53
N GLU A 162 5.62 5.70 -54.25
CA GLU A 162 4.82 5.65 -55.48
C GLU A 162 5.50 4.81 -56.56
N LYS A 163 6.83 4.88 -56.67
CA LYS A 163 7.58 4.06 -57.60
C LYS A 163 7.57 2.57 -57.22
N GLU A 164 7.73 2.28 -55.93
CA GLU A 164 7.69 0.90 -55.42
C GLU A 164 6.31 0.25 -55.62
N LEU A 165 5.23 1.03 -55.51
CA LEU A 165 3.87 0.58 -55.85
C LEU A 165 3.67 0.35 -57.35
N LEU A 166 4.26 1.20 -58.21
CA LEU A 166 4.17 1.05 -59.66
C LEU A 166 4.95 -0.16 -60.19
N ASP A 167 6.10 -0.47 -59.57
CA ASP A 167 6.92 -1.62 -59.95
C ASP A 167 6.27 -2.96 -59.49
N LEU A 168 5.39 -2.93 -58.48
CA LEU A 168 4.61 -4.08 -58.02
C LEU A 168 3.43 -4.46 -58.94
N ASP A 169 2.92 -3.53 -59.75
CA ASP A 169 1.81 -3.77 -60.67
C ASP A 169 2.25 -4.35 -62.04
N VAL A 170 3.56 -4.55 -62.27
CA VAL A 170 4.10 -5.08 -63.54
C VAL A 170 4.46 -6.58 -63.48
N GLU A 171 4.49 -7.20 -62.28
CA GLU A 171 4.87 -8.63 -62.13
C GLU A 171 3.69 -9.62 -61.97
N THR A 172 2.43 -9.21 -62.21
CA THR A 172 1.26 -10.10 -62.11
C THR A 172 0.50 -10.37 -63.41
N ASP A 173 1.18 -10.33 -64.56
CA ASP A 173 0.66 -10.92 -65.81
C ASP A 173 1.80 -11.57 -66.62
N ASP A 174 2.18 -12.79 -66.21
CA ASP A 174 2.62 -13.90 -67.08
C ASP A 174 2.64 -15.25 -66.32
#